data_AF-A0A483AFU5-F1
#
_entry.id   AF-A0A483AFU5-F1
#
_cell.length_a   1.000
_cell.length_b   1.000
_cell.length_c   1.000
_cell.angle_alpha   90.00
_cell.angle_beta   90.00
_cell.angle_gamma   90.00
#
_symmetry.space_group_name_H-M   'P 1'
#
loop_
_entity.id
_entity.type
_entity.pdbx_description
1 polymer ?
#
loop_
_entity_poly.entity_id
_entity_poly.type
_entity_poly.pdbx_seq_one_letter_code
_entity_poly.pdbx_strand_id
1 'polypeptide(L)'
;MARQAINKHRVTVRLACQAFKISETCYRYDPKLSSENEVIADWLLRLTTTHKQWSFGLCFMYLRNTKGFKWNHKRVYRIYKQLELNLRIKA
;
A
#
# COMPACT_ATOMS: atom_id res chain seq x y z
N MET A 1 -7.82 -6.68 12.89
CA MET A 1 -8.12 -7.07 14.29
C MET A 1 -9.48 -6.54 14.76
N ALA A 2 -9.65 -5.27 15.14
CA ALA A 2 -10.96 -4.80 15.62
C ALA A 2 -12.09 -4.83 14.56
N ARG A 3 -11.80 -4.44 13.31
CA ARG A 3 -12.74 -4.60 12.17
C ARG A 3 -13.15 -6.06 11.95
N GLN A 4 -12.24 -7.01 12.13
CA GLN A 4 -12.53 -8.45 11.98
C GLN A 4 -13.41 -8.97 13.11
N ALA A 5 -13.19 -8.53 14.35
CA ALA A 5 -14.00 -8.94 15.49
C ALA A 5 -15.46 -8.47 15.34
N ILE A 6 -15.68 -7.24 14.88
CA ILE A 6 -17.02 -6.70 14.57
C ILE A 6 -17.69 -7.52 13.48
N ASN A 7 -16.98 -7.81 12.38
CA ASN A 7 -17.54 -8.58 11.27
C ASN A 7 -17.84 -10.04 11.63
N LYS A 8 -17.00 -10.68 12.45
CA LYS A 8 -17.13 -12.10 12.80
C LYS A 8 -18.10 -12.35 13.96
N HIS A 9 -18.15 -11.46 14.94
CA HIS A 9 -18.93 -11.64 16.16
C HIS A 9 -20.12 -10.67 16.30
N ARG A 10 -20.36 -9.81 15.29
CA ARG A 10 -21.43 -8.78 15.28
C ARG A 10 -21.44 -7.88 16.54
N VAL A 11 -20.26 -7.66 17.13
CA VAL A 11 -20.10 -6.80 18.30
C VAL A 11 -20.11 -5.33 17.90
N THR A 12 -20.54 -4.46 18.81
CA THR A 12 -20.53 -3.01 18.56
C THR A 12 -19.10 -2.47 18.49
N VAL A 13 -18.90 -1.37 17.73
CA VAL A 13 -17.60 -0.71 17.59
C VAL A 13 -17.02 -0.35 18.96
N ARG A 14 -17.86 0.14 19.88
CA ARG A 14 -17.48 0.52 21.24
C ARG A 14 -16.94 -0.67 22.03
N LEU A 15 -17.64 -1.80 21.98
CA LEU A 15 -17.23 -3.03 22.68
C LEU A 15 -15.92 -3.58 22.12
N ALA A 16 -15.77 -3.60 20.79
CA ALA A 16 -14.53 -4.01 20.16
C ALA A 16 -13.36 -3.07 20.53
N CYS A 17 -13.58 -1.76 20.52
CA CYS A 17 -12.54 -0.78 20.86
C CYS A 17 -12.08 -0.92 22.31
N GLN A 18 -13.02 -1.14 23.24
CA GLN A 18 -12.70 -1.43 24.65
C GLN A 18 -11.92 -2.73 24.82
N ALA A 19 -12.35 -3.82 24.17
CA ALA A 19 -11.69 -5.12 24.26
C ALA A 19 -10.23 -5.09 23.75
N PHE A 20 -9.98 -4.34 22.68
CA PHE A 20 -8.65 -4.20 22.08
C PHE A 20 -7.86 -2.98 22.56
N LYS A 21 -8.38 -2.23 23.56
CA LYS A 21 -7.75 -1.00 24.11
C LYS A 21 -7.32 0.01 23.04
N ILE A 22 -8.16 0.21 22.02
CA ILE A 22 -7.95 1.19 20.95
C ILE A 22 -8.99 2.31 21.06
N SER A 23 -8.63 3.53 20.68
CA SER A 23 -9.59 4.63 20.64
C SER A 23 -10.56 4.46 19.46
N GLU A 24 -11.80 4.92 19.63
CA GLU A 24 -12.79 4.94 18.55
C GLU A 24 -12.34 5.83 17.38
N THR A 25 -11.55 6.86 17.65
CA THR A 25 -10.96 7.74 16.63
C THR A 25 -9.93 7.01 15.78
N CYS A 26 -9.07 6.18 16.39
CA CYS A 26 -8.13 5.33 15.66
C CYS A 26 -8.86 4.24 14.85
N TYR A 27 -9.96 3.70 15.38
CA TYR A 27 -10.79 2.74 14.63
C TYR A 27 -11.46 3.38 13.41
N ARG A 28 -11.97 4.60 13.56
CA ARG A 28 -12.63 5.36 12.49
C ARG A 28 -11.65 5.98 11.49
N TYR A 29 -10.37 6.07 11.84
CA TYR A 29 -9.36 6.62 10.96
C TYR A 29 -9.18 5.72 9.74
N ASP A 30 -9.62 6.21 8.58
CA ASP A 30 -9.37 5.56 7.31
C ASP A 30 -8.19 6.27 6.61
N PRO A 31 -7.14 5.54 6.19
CA PRO A 31 -6.01 6.15 5.52
C PRO A 31 -6.45 6.72 4.17
N LYS A 32 -6.63 8.04 4.08
CA LYS A 32 -7.01 8.77 2.84
C LYS A 32 -6.13 8.46 1.62
N LEU A 33 -4.94 7.91 1.82
CA LEU A 33 -3.95 7.65 0.79
C LEU A 33 -4.04 6.24 0.17
N SER A 34 -5.04 5.41 0.53
CA SER A 34 -5.17 4.05 -0.02
C SER A 34 -5.33 4.06 -1.55
N SER A 35 -6.24 4.89 -2.07
CA SER A 35 -6.56 4.92 -3.50
C SER A 35 -5.36 5.30 -4.38
N GLU A 36 -4.58 6.32 -3.99
CA GLU A 36 -3.38 6.69 -4.74
C GLU A 36 -2.27 5.65 -4.58
N ASN A 37 -2.19 4.95 -3.44
CA ASN A 37 -1.25 3.82 -3.29
C ASN A 37 -1.59 2.67 -4.24
N GLU A 38 -2.88 2.39 -4.45
CA GLU A 38 -3.35 1.37 -5.40
C GLU A 38 -2.96 1.74 -6.83
N VAL A 39 -3.09 3.03 -7.22
CA VAL A 39 -2.64 3.51 -8.53
C VAL A 39 -1.12 3.36 -8.68
N ILE A 40 -0.34 3.71 -7.66
CA ILE A 40 1.12 3.51 -7.68
C ILE A 40 1.45 2.02 -7.84
N ALA A 41 0.75 1.14 -7.13
CA ALA A 41 0.96 -0.30 -7.17
C ALA A 41 0.67 -0.88 -8.56
N ASP A 42 -0.46 -0.51 -9.17
CA ASP A 42 -0.82 -0.93 -10.52
C ASP A 42 0.23 -0.49 -11.55
N TRP A 43 0.71 0.76 -11.48
CA TRP A 43 1.78 1.24 -12.35
C TRP A 43 3.08 0.45 -12.17
N LEU A 44 3.49 0.18 -10.93
CA LEU A 44 4.70 -0.61 -10.66
C LEU A 44 4.56 -2.05 -11.20
N LEU A 45 3.40 -2.69 -11.05
CA LEU A 45 3.13 -4.01 -11.61
C LEU A 45 3.19 -4.01 -13.14
N ARG A 46 2.56 -3.04 -13.81
CA ARG A 46 2.62 -2.91 -15.27
C ARG A 46 4.05 -2.70 -15.78
N LEU A 47 4.84 -1.89 -15.09
CA LEU A 47 6.23 -1.63 -15.48
C LEU A 47 7.12 -2.85 -15.27
N THR A 48 6.96 -3.55 -14.15
CA THR A 48 7.77 -4.75 -13.85
C THR A 48 7.38 -5.96 -14.72
N THR A 49 6.12 -6.07 -15.14
CA THR A 49 5.67 -7.11 -16.08
C THR A 49 6.16 -6.86 -17.51
N THR A 50 6.08 -5.60 -17.97
CA THR A 50 6.53 -5.20 -19.32
C THR A 50 8.06 -5.19 -19.43
N HIS A 51 8.73 -4.64 -18.41
CA HIS A 51 10.18 -4.47 -18.38
C HIS A 51 10.78 -5.23 -17.20
N LYS A 52 10.82 -6.57 -17.33
CA LYS A 52 11.31 -7.47 -16.26
C LYS A 52 12.71 -7.10 -15.76
N GLN A 53 13.57 -6.48 -16.57
CA GLN A 53 14.93 -6.10 -16.16
C GLN A 53 15.00 -4.79 -15.37
N TRP A 54 13.96 -3.97 -15.35
CA TRP A 54 14.00 -2.68 -14.70
C TRP A 54 14.09 -2.83 -13.18
N SER A 55 15.05 -2.10 -12.60
CA SER A 55 15.15 -1.92 -11.17
C SER A 55 14.22 -0.80 -10.72
N PHE A 56 13.96 -0.71 -9.41
CA PHE A 56 13.14 0.34 -8.81
C PHE A 56 13.52 1.76 -9.28
N GLY A 57 14.81 2.06 -9.42
CA GLY A 57 15.28 3.37 -9.86
C GLY A 57 14.76 3.74 -11.25
N LEU A 58 14.79 2.79 -12.19
CA LEU A 58 14.26 2.97 -13.55
C LEU A 58 12.74 3.11 -13.56
N CYS A 59 12.03 2.28 -12.78
CA CYS A 59 10.59 2.40 -12.62
C CYS A 59 10.20 3.78 -12.07
N PHE A 60 10.89 4.27 -11.04
CA PHE A 60 10.63 5.58 -10.45
C PHE A 60 10.94 6.72 -11.42
N MET A 61 12.08 6.66 -12.12
CA MET A 61 12.47 7.64 -13.14
C MET A 61 11.43 7.74 -14.25
N TYR A 62 10.92 6.61 -14.74
CA TYR A 62 9.86 6.58 -15.77
C TYR A 62 8.56 7.23 -15.26
N LEU A 63 8.13 6.90 -14.04
CA LEU A 63 6.93 7.49 -13.44
C LEU A 63 7.08 9.00 -13.24
N ARG A 64 8.28 9.47 -12.89
CA ARG A 64 8.55 10.88 -12.66
C ARG A 64 8.69 11.68 -13.96
N ASN A 65 9.44 11.16 -14.93
CA ASN A 65 9.84 11.91 -16.13
C ASN A 65 8.87 11.70 -17.28
N THR A 66 8.41 10.47 -17.52
CA THR A 66 7.52 10.15 -18.64
C THR A 66 6.06 10.40 -18.30
N LYS A 67 5.64 9.99 -17.09
CA LYS A 67 4.25 10.16 -16.64
C LYS A 67 4.02 11.46 -15.86
N GLY A 68 5.08 12.14 -15.43
CA GLY A 68 4.99 13.43 -14.73
C GLY A 68 4.49 13.33 -13.29
N PHE A 69 4.42 12.13 -12.70
CA PHE A 69 3.89 11.98 -11.34
C PHE A 69 4.84 12.58 -10.30
N LYS A 70 4.31 13.49 -9.46
CA LYS A 70 5.09 14.15 -8.40
C LYS A 70 5.16 13.33 -7.10
N TRP A 71 5.03 12.01 -7.18
CA TRP A 71 5.03 11.12 -6.02
C TRP A 71 6.34 11.15 -5.24
N ASN A 72 6.23 10.98 -3.91
CA ASN A 72 7.39 10.91 -3.03
C ASN A 72 8.15 9.59 -3.23
N HIS A 73 9.45 9.68 -3.46
CA HIS A 73 10.34 8.53 -3.67
C HIS A 73 10.22 7.47 -2.56
N LYS A 74 10.24 7.87 -1.28
CA LYS A 74 10.13 6.94 -0.14
C LYS A 74 8.79 6.22 -0.12
N ARG A 75 7.71 6.88 -0.55
CA ARG A 75 6.37 6.30 -0.64
C ARG A 75 6.29 5.24 -1.72
N VAL A 76 6.76 5.55 -2.93
CA VAL A 76 6.79 4.59 -4.05
C VAL A 76 7.67 3.39 -3.69
N TYR A 77 8.81 3.61 -3.04
CA TYR A 77 9.69 2.52 -2.59
C TYR A 77 9.04 1.60 -1.55
N ARG A 78 8.27 2.16 -0.60
CA ARG A 78 7.51 1.35 0.36
C ARG A 78 6.51 0.44 -0.34
N ILE A 79 5.76 0.96 -1.31
CA ILE A 79 4.77 0.19 -2.08
C ILE A 79 5.49 -0.88 -2.92
N TYR A 80 6.60 -0.51 -3.56
CA TYR A 80 7.44 -1.45 -4.30
C TYR A 80 7.92 -2.63 -3.44
N LYS A 81 8.32 -2.37 -2.18
CA LYS A 81 8.67 -3.42 -1.21
C LYS A 81 7.48 -4.24 -0.74
N GLN A 82 6.32 -3.61 -0.54
CA GLN A 82 5.10 -4.32 -0.14
C GLN A 82 4.61 -5.29 -1.21
N LEU A 83 4.87 -4.98 -2.49
CA LEU A 83 4.60 -5.87 -3.62
C LEU A 83 5.68 -6.94 -3.80
N GLU A 84 6.68 -7.01 -2.91
CA GLU A 84 7.80 -7.96 -2.95
C GLU A 84 8.60 -7.95 -4.26
N LEU A 85 8.48 -6.90 -5.07
CA LEU A 85 9.19 -6.74 -6.35
C LEU A 85 10.72 -6.59 -6.16
N ASN A 86 11.18 -6.43 -4.93
CA ASN A 86 12.59 -6.46 -4.53
C ASN A 86 13.13 -7.88 -4.32
N LEU A 87 12.26 -8.86 -4.07
CA LEU A 87 12.63 -10.28 -3.88
C LEU A 87 12.68 -10.96 -5.25
N ARG A 88 13.57 -10.47 -6.10
CA ARG A 88 13.85 -11.15 -7.35
C ARG A 88 14.55 -12.47 -6.99
N ILE A 89 13.83 -13.59 -7.12
CA ILE A 89 14.41 -14.93 -7.02
C ILE A 89 15.55 -14.95 -8.05
N LYS A 90 16.79 -15.05 -7.57
CA LYS A 90 17.92 -15.38 -8.44
C LYS A 90 17.59 -16.76 -9.03
N ALA A 91 17.22 -16.78 -10.31
CA ALA A 91 17.31 -17.99 -11.11
C ALA A 91 18.79 -18.28 -11.37
#